data_AF-A0A511Z4R4-F1
#
_entry.id   AF-A0A511Z4R4-F1
#
_cell.length_a   1.000
_cell.length_b   1.000
_cell.length_c   1.000
_cell.angle_alpha   90.00
_cell.angle_beta   90.00
_cell.angle_gamma   90.00
#
_symmetry.space_group_name_H-M   'P 1'
#
loop_
_entity.id
_entity.type
_entity.pdbx_description
1 polymer ?
#
loop_
_entity_poly.entity_id
_entity_poly.type
_entity_poly.pdbx_seq_one_letter_code
_entity_poly.pdbx_strand_id
1 'polypeptide(L)'
;MKKNLMMFLTAILVLFTAVPALPSAAAEVTAQDEQAYELPVKVLQPDSDEESSAGKFVKNPVQIKVEDGKTVAYMTLLSSQYWQSLKIQAGDDFVDAEVVSEDEKENTRVVKFDVKDVKSIVNAKAHIIVTGVPGLGEYDHTYDIRFQFDASDVPADKEEVEEPKEDPKEEVTETPGETLKDGEYTIGYKALHEEEEKDSSMMRFMDTPASLTVKDGKNIVALNLTNNEQITEFKVEQDGEYVDADVVSVDEEANSRIVSFEVADLTKLMNAKVTVFVAAANHTGNYTIRLAFDQDSVAPVATEEEPTEEPEEQPEEVEVPFKDIDNTWAKPYIEALAAQGIVKGKAADTFAPNDKMTRAQFALVIARALELPTQDAEGTFSDVTKEMTGFVQEVEAASRAGIIKGDNGKFNPNEAITRQQMVTMIIRAIEYKDASVLENVKTDAAFADASQINDYAKSAVSLAAGLDIINGNDVKGEKMFQPKMNATRAHAVKMVYNMLEVIK
;
A
#
# COMPACT_ATOMS: atom_id res chain seq x y z
N MET A 1 63.67 -34.66 -30.45
CA MET A 1 63.05 -35.69 -29.58
C MET A 1 61.55 -35.39 -29.57
N LYS A 2 60.74 -36.25 -30.22
CA LYS A 2 59.71 -37.13 -29.60
C LYS A 2 58.62 -36.33 -28.84
N LYS A 3 57.32 -36.44 -29.09
CA LYS A 3 56.51 -37.44 -29.82
C LYS A 3 55.08 -36.86 -29.99
N ASN A 4 54.53 -36.94 -31.20
CA ASN A 4 53.10 -37.20 -31.41
C ASN A 4 52.90 -38.73 -31.45
N LEU A 5 51.74 -39.23 -31.02
CA LEU A 5 51.26 -40.60 -31.22
C LEU A 5 49.72 -40.52 -31.40
N MET A 6 49.19 -40.66 -32.64
CA MET A 6 48.61 -41.89 -33.24
C MET A 6 47.15 -42.10 -32.77
N MET A 7 46.12 -42.40 -33.57
CA MET A 7 46.02 -43.43 -34.61
C MET A 7 44.64 -43.39 -35.34
N PHE A 8 44.65 -43.81 -36.62
CA PHE A 8 43.63 -44.36 -37.55
C PHE A 8 42.20 -44.69 -37.02
N LEU A 9 41.08 -44.35 -37.70
CA LEU A 9 40.52 -44.72 -39.03
C LEU A 9 39.91 -46.14 -39.11
N THR A 10 38.57 -46.24 -39.09
CA THR A 10 37.81 -47.26 -39.84
C THR A 10 36.33 -46.87 -40.00
N ALA A 11 35.83 -47.02 -41.23
CA ALA A 11 34.44 -46.78 -41.65
C ALA A 11 33.68 -48.11 -41.78
N ILE A 12 32.37 -48.12 -41.47
CA ILE A 12 31.39 -49.09 -41.99
C ILE A 12 30.07 -48.36 -42.28
N LEU A 13 29.60 -48.56 -43.51
CA LEU A 13 28.35 -48.12 -44.13
C LEU A 13 27.29 -49.23 -43.99
N VAL A 14 26.05 -48.91 -43.60
CA VAL A 14 24.86 -49.72 -43.94
C VAL A 14 23.70 -48.78 -44.27
N LEU A 15 23.23 -48.85 -45.53
CA LEU A 15 21.95 -48.31 -45.99
C LEU A 15 20.82 -49.26 -45.56
N PHE A 16 19.70 -48.71 -45.10
CA PHE A 16 18.38 -49.33 -45.28
C PHE A 16 17.34 -48.28 -45.63
N THR A 17 16.53 -48.64 -46.63
CA THR A 17 15.44 -47.90 -47.26
C THR A 17 14.12 -48.02 -46.49
N ALA A 18 13.22 -47.07 -46.74
CA ALA A 18 11.77 -47.22 -46.91
C ALA A 18 10.84 -46.48 -45.90
N VAL A 19 10.08 -45.54 -46.49
CA VAL A 19 8.63 -45.24 -46.37
C VAL A 19 8.02 -44.99 -44.97
N PRO A 20 7.25 -43.90 -44.79
CA PRO A 20 6.52 -43.61 -43.56
C PRO A 20 5.17 -44.37 -43.51
N ALA A 21 4.84 -44.98 -42.37
CA ALA A 21 3.48 -45.43 -42.06
C ALA A 21 3.26 -45.59 -40.54
N LEU A 22 2.49 -44.63 -39.97
CA LEU A 22 1.37 -44.68 -38.98
C LEU A 22 1.14 -45.95 -38.12
N PRO A 23 0.35 -45.90 -37.02
CA PRO A 23 0.11 -44.87 -35.99
C PRO A 23 0.30 -45.46 -34.57
N SER A 24 0.36 -44.62 -33.53
CA SER A 24 -0.02 -45.07 -32.18
C SER A 24 -0.67 -43.91 -31.45
N ALA A 25 -1.97 -44.04 -31.24
CA ALA A 25 -2.78 -43.15 -30.43
C ALA A 25 -2.18 -43.04 -29.01
N ALA A 26 -1.97 -41.81 -28.57
CA ALA A 26 -2.16 -41.41 -27.19
C ALA A 26 -3.08 -40.20 -27.28
N ALA A 27 -4.19 -40.28 -26.56
CA ALA A 27 -5.29 -39.34 -26.61
C ALA A 27 -4.82 -37.89 -26.51
N GLU A 28 -5.33 -37.04 -27.39
CA GLU A 28 -5.43 -35.61 -27.12
C GLU A 28 -6.27 -35.45 -25.85
N VAL A 29 -5.59 -35.17 -24.74
CA VAL A 29 -6.24 -34.50 -23.62
C VAL A 29 -6.30 -33.04 -24.04
N THR A 30 -7.46 -32.64 -24.51
CA THR A 30 -7.86 -31.24 -24.62
C THR A 30 -7.67 -30.60 -23.24
N ALA A 31 -6.66 -29.75 -23.07
CA ALA A 31 -6.57 -28.85 -21.93
C ALA A 31 -7.72 -27.85 -22.08
N GLN A 32 -8.80 -28.08 -21.32
CA GLN A 32 -9.79 -27.04 -21.05
C GLN A 32 -9.07 -25.89 -20.37
N ASP A 33 -9.30 -24.67 -20.84
CA ASP A 33 -8.75 -23.44 -20.27
C ASP A 33 -9.00 -23.39 -18.75
N GLU A 34 -7.93 -23.43 -17.96
CA GLU A 34 -7.96 -23.23 -16.50
C GLU A 34 -8.23 -21.76 -16.22
N GLN A 35 -9.49 -21.41 -16.00
CA GLN A 35 -9.89 -20.04 -15.70
C GLN A 35 -9.29 -19.59 -14.35
N ALA A 36 -8.42 -18.59 -14.40
CA ALA A 36 -7.83 -17.95 -13.23
C ALA A 36 -8.59 -16.65 -12.92
N TYR A 37 -8.94 -16.45 -11.65
CA TYR A 37 -9.61 -15.26 -11.13
C TYR A 37 -8.68 -14.55 -10.16
N GLU A 38 -8.77 -13.22 -10.05
CA GLU A 38 -8.13 -12.47 -8.97
C GLU A 38 -9.22 -11.97 -8.04
N LEU A 39 -9.23 -12.47 -6.81
CA LEU A 39 -10.24 -12.12 -5.80
C LEU A 39 -9.62 -11.26 -4.72
N PRO A 40 -10.25 -10.13 -4.35
CA PRO A 40 -9.89 -9.42 -3.15
C PRO A 40 -9.94 -10.37 -1.94
N VAL A 41 -9.00 -10.23 -1.01
CA VAL A 41 -8.97 -11.01 0.23
C VAL A 41 -8.93 -10.11 1.45
N LYS A 42 -9.75 -10.41 2.44
CA LYS A 42 -9.63 -9.88 3.80
C LYS A 42 -9.05 -10.94 4.72
N VAL A 43 -8.10 -10.53 5.56
CA VAL A 43 -7.58 -11.38 6.64
C VAL A 43 -8.21 -10.91 7.94
N LEU A 44 -9.00 -11.76 8.59
CA LEU A 44 -9.80 -11.43 9.76
C LEU A 44 -9.21 -12.03 11.03
N GLN A 45 -9.61 -11.47 12.17
CA GLN A 45 -9.34 -12.00 13.50
C GLN A 45 -10.03 -13.36 13.71
N PRO A 46 -9.57 -14.21 14.65
CA PRO A 46 -10.12 -15.55 14.83
C PRO A 46 -11.56 -15.55 15.33
N ASP A 47 -11.91 -14.59 16.20
CA ASP A 47 -13.19 -14.56 16.92
C ASP A 47 -14.12 -13.40 16.48
N SER A 48 -13.72 -12.61 15.48
CA SER A 48 -14.51 -11.47 14.97
C SER A 48 -14.23 -11.23 13.48
N ASP A 49 -15.20 -10.64 12.77
CA ASP A 49 -15.06 -10.23 11.37
C ASP A 49 -14.30 -8.90 11.20
N GLU A 50 -13.56 -8.48 12.24
CA GLU A 50 -12.63 -7.36 12.16
C GLU A 50 -11.35 -7.79 11.45
N GLU A 51 -10.73 -6.88 10.70
CA GLU A 51 -9.46 -7.16 10.03
C GLU A 51 -8.33 -7.41 11.04
N SER A 52 -7.48 -8.36 10.67
CA SER A 52 -6.28 -8.74 11.39
C SER A 52 -5.08 -7.99 10.82
N SER A 53 -4.15 -7.59 11.70
CA SER A 53 -2.85 -7.04 11.28
C SER A 53 -2.07 -7.97 10.34
N ALA A 54 -2.37 -9.27 10.34
CA ALA A 54 -1.80 -10.24 9.40
C ALA A 54 -2.13 -9.91 7.93
N GLY A 55 -3.23 -9.17 7.67
CA GLY A 55 -3.62 -8.76 6.32
C GLY A 55 -2.57 -7.88 5.62
N LYS A 56 -1.82 -7.06 6.37
CA LYS A 56 -0.73 -6.24 5.84
C LYS A 56 0.42 -7.06 5.25
N PHE A 57 0.49 -8.35 5.57
CA PHE A 57 1.52 -9.27 5.13
C PHE A 57 1.04 -10.26 4.06
N VAL A 58 -0.15 -10.03 3.49
CA VAL A 58 -0.72 -10.81 2.40
C VAL A 58 -0.98 -9.87 1.23
N LYS A 59 -0.45 -10.20 0.04
CA LYS A 59 -0.74 -9.42 -1.17
C LYS A 59 -2.21 -9.61 -1.57
N ASN A 60 -2.88 -8.51 -1.83
CA ASN A 60 -4.26 -8.42 -2.27
C ASN A 60 -4.27 -7.80 -3.69
N PRO A 61 -4.95 -8.38 -4.70
CA PRO A 61 -5.79 -9.59 -4.69
C PRO A 61 -5.02 -10.91 -4.64
N VAL A 62 -5.76 -11.99 -4.33
CA VAL A 62 -5.28 -13.38 -4.37
C VAL A 62 -5.74 -14.04 -5.65
N GLN A 63 -4.84 -14.78 -6.29
CA GLN A 63 -5.18 -15.53 -7.50
C GLN A 63 -5.88 -16.85 -7.12
N ILE A 64 -7.04 -17.12 -7.71
CA ILE A 64 -7.80 -18.36 -7.59
C ILE A 64 -7.78 -19.08 -8.93
N LYS A 65 -7.52 -20.38 -8.93
CA LYS A 65 -7.56 -21.23 -10.13
C LYS A 65 -8.43 -22.45 -9.90
N VAL A 66 -8.98 -22.99 -10.97
CA VAL A 66 -9.59 -24.32 -10.95
C VAL A 66 -8.60 -25.29 -11.57
N GLU A 67 -8.02 -26.16 -10.75
CA GLU A 67 -7.06 -27.19 -11.16
C GLU A 67 -7.66 -28.57 -10.82
N ASP A 68 -7.74 -29.47 -11.80
CA ASP A 68 -8.31 -30.82 -11.64
C ASP A 68 -9.72 -30.84 -10.98
N GLY A 69 -10.54 -29.83 -11.23
CA GLY A 69 -11.88 -29.69 -10.66
C GLY A 69 -11.90 -29.25 -9.19
N LYS A 70 -10.77 -28.78 -8.65
CA LYS A 70 -10.65 -28.16 -7.33
C LYS A 70 -10.33 -26.68 -7.46
N THR A 71 -10.94 -25.87 -6.60
CA THR A 71 -10.58 -24.46 -6.47
C THR A 71 -9.33 -24.34 -5.58
N VAL A 72 -8.30 -23.69 -6.10
CA VAL A 72 -6.99 -23.53 -5.47
C VAL A 72 -6.65 -22.05 -5.38
N ALA A 73 -6.26 -21.58 -4.20
CA ALA A 73 -5.76 -20.22 -4.01
C ALA A 73 -4.23 -20.17 -4.13
N TYR A 74 -3.71 -19.16 -4.81
CA TYR A 74 -2.31 -18.78 -4.93
C TYR A 74 -2.11 -17.43 -4.24
N MET A 75 -1.61 -17.48 -3.01
CA MET A 75 -1.48 -16.33 -2.13
C MET A 75 -0.03 -15.92 -2.01
N THR A 76 0.26 -14.64 -2.27
CA THR A 76 1.60 -14.09 -2.04
C THR A 76 1.70 -13.56 -0.61
N LEU A 77 2.62 -14.11 0.17
CA LEU A 77 2.96 -13.67 1.51
C LEU A 77 4.13 -12.71 1.45
N LEU A 78 3.95 -11.52 2.02
CA LEU A 78 4.96 -10.47 2.16
C LEU A 78 5.78 -10.69 3.43
N SER A 79 6.99 -10.15 3.47
CA SER A 79 7.94 -10.39 4.57
C SER A 79 8.16 -11.88 4.84
N SER A 80 8.34 -12.64 3.75
CA SER A 80 8.47 -14.09 3.70
C SER A 80 9.31 -14.66 4.84
N GLN A 81 10.47 -14.07 5.14
CA GLN A 81 11.38 -14.53 6.20
C GLN A 81 10.73 -14.70 7.59
N TYR A 82 9.61 -14.01 7.88
CA TYR A 82 8.91 -14.13 9.16
C TYR A 82 7.94 -15.30 9.24
N TRP A 83 7.47 -15.81 8.10
CA TRP A 83 6.52 -16.90 8.04
C TRP A 83 7.22 -18.25 8.24
N GLN A 84 6.97 -18.94 9.35
CA GLN A 84 7.48 -20.30 9.53
C GLN A 84 6.55 -21.35 8.92
N SER A 85 5.25 -21.16 9.12
CA SER A 85 4.23 -21.97 8.44
C SER A 85 2.94 -21.19 8.30
N LEU A 86 2.19 -21.52 7.25
CA LEU A 86 0.79 -21.17 7.11
C LEU A 86 0.04 -22.49 6.92
N LYS A 87 -0.87 -22.81 7.84
CA LYS A 87 -1.68 -24.01 7.78
C LYS A 87 -3.13 -23.66 7.54
N ILE A 88 -3.78 -24.34 6.61
CA ILE A 88 -5.15 -24.12 6.20
C ILE A 88 -6.03 -25.22 6.76
N GLN A 89 -7.23 -24.87 7.22
CA GLN A 89 -8.17 -25.84 7.74
C GLN A 89 -8.68 -26.76 6.63
N ALA A 90 -8.53 -28.07 6.83
CA ALA A 90 -9.00 -29.12 5.92
C ALA A 90 -9.81 -30.16 6.70
N GLY A 91 -11.11 -29.90 6.90
CA GLY A 91 -11.95 -30.74 7.77
C GLY A 91 -11.71 -30.39 9.24
N ASP A 92 -11.45 -31.41 10.07
CA ASP A 92 -11.15 -31.23 11.50
C ASP A 92 -9.66 -30.91 11.76
N ASP A 93 -8.79 -31.05 10.75
CA ASP A 93 -7.35 -30.86 10.84
C ASP A 93 -6.86 -29.59 10.12
N PHE A 94 -5.60 -29.21 10.37
CA PHE A 94 -4.89 -28.13 9.68
C PHE A 94 -3.70 -28.67 8.89
N VAL A 95 -3.62 -28.33 7.61
CA VAL A 95 -2.59 -28.82 6.66
C VAL A 95 -1.74 -27.65 6.18
N ASP A 96 -0.42 -27.84 6.06
CA ASP A 96 0.50 -26.81 5.56
C ASP A 96 0.14 -26.40 4.12
N ALA A 97 0.13 -25.10 3.86
CA ALA A 97 0.06 -24.55 2.51
C ALA A 97 1.36 -24.88 1.76
N GLU A 98 1.25 -25.27 0.50
CA GLU A 98 2.40 -25.65 -0.32
C GLU A 98 3.11 -24.37 -0.80
N VAL A 99 4.41 -24.24 -0.51
CA VAL A 99 5.22 -23.15 -1.08
C VAL A 99 5.51 -23.45 -2.55
N VAL A 100 5.03 -22.59 -3.44
CA VAL A 100 5.18 -22.72 -4.90
C VAL A 100 6.42 -22.00 -5.39
N SER A 101 6.72 -20.84 -4.81
CA SER A 101 7.90 -20.05 -5.14
C SER A 101 8.29 -19.13 -3.98
N GLU A 102 9.58 -18.78 -3.90
CA GLU A 102 10.09 -17.79 -2.97
C GLU A 102 10.95 -16.77 -3.73
N ASP A 103 10.81 -15.49 -3.38
CA ASP A 103 11.69 -14.42 -3.84
C ASP A 103 12.43 -13.85 -2.62
N GLU A 104 13.70 -14.23 -2.47
CA GLU A 104 14.55 -13.78 -1.36
C GLU A 104 14.86 -12.28 -1.42
N LYS A 105 14.83 -11.66 -2.61
CA LYS A 105 15.19 -10.23 -2.77
C LYS A 105 14.02 -9.34 -2.41
N GLU A 106 12.84 -9.66 -2.92
CA GLU A 106 11.60 -8.97 -2.59
C GLU A 106 11.05 -9.40 -1.22
N ASN A 107 11.67 -10.42 -0.59
CA ASN A 107 11.25 -11.02 0.66
C ASN A 107 9.77 -11.43 0.61
N THR A 108 9.39 -12.17 -0.43
CA THR A 108 8.03 -12.70 -0.62
C THR A 108 8.05 -14.20 -0.90
N ARG A 109 6.91 -14.87 -0.68
CA ARG A 109 6.69 -16.23 -1.16
C ARG A 109 5.28 -16.41 -1.66
N VAL A 110 5.08 -17.26 -2.66
CA VAL A 110 3.75 -17.68 -3.11
C VAL A 110 3.47 -19.05 -2.51
N VAL A 111 2.35 -19.14 -1.79
CA VAL A 111 1.82 -20.40 -1.27
C VAL A 111 0.54 -20.76 -2.01
N LYS A 112 0.28 -22.06 -2.18
CA LYS A 112 -0.98 -22.56 -2.71
C LYS A 112 -1.68 -23.50 -1.75
N PHE A 113 -3.02 -23.47 -1.76
CA PHE A 113 -3.86 -24.33 -0.95
C PHE A 113 -5.27 -24.49 -1.53
N ASP A 114 -5.89 -25.63 -1.24
CA ASP A 114 -7.27 -25.94 -1.66
C ASP A 114 -8.27 -25.02 -0.92
N VAL A 115 -9.22 -24.44 -1.66
CA VAL A 115 -10.36 -23.69 -1.14
C VAL A 115 -11.64 -24.45 -1.47
N LYS A 116 -12.38 -24.89 -0.45
CA LYS A 116 -13.59 -25.69 -0.67
C LYS A 116 -14.74 -24.87 -1.26
N ASP A 117 -14.88 -23.64 -0.79
CA ASP A 117 -15.88 -22.69 -1.23
C ASP A 117 -15.29 -21.29 -1.05
N VAL A 118 -15.09 -20.58 -2.16
CA VAL A 118 -14.52 -19.23 -2.20
C VAL A 118 -15.40 -18.19 -1.51
N LYS A 119 -16.70 -18.46 -1.34
CA LYS A 119 -17.62 -17.59 -0.59
C LYS A 119 -17.59 -17.84 0.91
N SER A 120 -16.94 -18.93 1.34
CA SER A 120 -16.84 -19.31 2.75
C SER A 120 -15.56 -18.78 3.39
N ILE A 121 -15.61 -18.61 4.72
CA ILE A 121 -14.42 -18.27 5.50
C ILE A 121 -13.46 -19.46 5.54
N VAL A 122 -12.20 -19.22 5.17
CA VAL A 122 -11.12 -20.19 5.26
C VAL A 122 -10.30 -19.93 6.53
N ASN A 123 -10.43 -20.80 7.53
CA ASN A 123 -9.63 -20.67 8.76
C ASN A 123 -8.19 -21.14 8.52
N ALA A 124 -7.24 -20.46 9.16
CA ALA A 124 -5.82 -20.76 9.05
C ALA A 124 -5.06 -20.53 10.36
N LYS A 125 -3.90 -21.18 10.49
CA LYS A 125 -2.94 -20.98 11.56
C LYS A 125 -1.61 -20.50 10.98
N ALA A 126 -1.18 -19.31 11.37
CA ALA A 126 0.08 -18.73 10.93
C ALA A 126 1.10 -18.79 12.08
N HIS A 127 2.23 -19.45 11.85
CA HIS A 127 3.35 -19.46 12.79
C HIS A 127 4.39 -18.44 12.32
N ILE A 128 4.59 -17.40 13.11
CA ILE A 128 5.45 -16.27 12.79
C ILE A 128 6.64 -16.24 13.75
N ILE A 129 7.85 -16.19 13.18
CA ILE A 129 9.08 -15.95 13.93
C ILE A 129 9.76 -14.70 13.37
N VAL A 130 9.98 -13.71 14.23
CA VAL A 130 10.72 -12.49 13.86
C VAL A 130 12.11 -12.56 14.52
N THR A 131 13.15 -12.48 13.70
CA THR A 131 14.55 -12.48 14.17
C THR A 131 15.28 -11.22 13.67
N GLY A 132 16.35 -10.83 14.38
CA GLY A 132 17.24 -9.75 13.93
C GLY A 132 16.77 -8.33 14.22
N VAL A 133 15.62 -8.13 14.89
CA VAL A 133 15.13 -6.80 15.30
C VAL A 133 15.71 -6.42 16.67
N PRO A 134 16.56 -5.38 16.77
CA PRO A 134 17.15 -4.96 18.05
C PRO A 134 16.07 -4.53 19.05
N GLY A 135 16.03 -5.17 20.22
CA GLY A 135 15.09 -4.84 21.29
C GLY A 135 13.76 -5.62 21.30
N LEU A 136 13.46 -6.43 20.28
CA LEU A 136 12.23 -7.22 20.21
C LEU A 136 12.30 -8.55 20.98
N GLY A 137 13.50 -9.05 21.28
CA GLY A 137 13.69 -10.38 21.88
C GLY A 137 13.35 -11.51 20.90
N GLU A 138 13.18 -12.74 21.41
CA GLU A 138 12.67 -13.87 20.60
C GLU A 138 11.16 -13.70 20.44
N TYR A 139 10.71 -13.43 19.22
CA TYR A 139 9.29 -13.38 18.87
C TYR A 139 8.95 -14.62 18.06
N ASP A 140 8.19 -15.52 18.68
CA ASP A 140 7.77 -16.81 18.14
C ASP A 140 6.33 -17.07 18.59
N HIS A 141 5.38 -16.86 17.67
CA HIS A 141 3.96 -16.95 17.98
C HIS A 141 3.17 -17.64 16.87
N THR A 142 2.19 -18.44 17.28
CA THR A 142 1.18 -19.00 16.38
C THR A 142 -0.12 -18.23 16.54
N TYR A 143 -0.69 -17.80 15.42
CA TYR A 143 -1.92 -17.03 15.32
C TYR A 143 -2.99 -17.82 14.60
N ASP A 144 -4.21 -17.76 15.12
CA ASP A 144 -5.39 -18.21 14.39
C ASP A 144 -5.91 -17.00 13.60
N ILE A 145 -6.07 -17.16 12.30
CA ILE A 145 -6.55 -16.12 11.37
C ILE A 145 -7.60 -16.71 10.43
N ARG A 146 -8.35 -15.85 9.74
CA ARG A 146 -9.39 -16.27 8.81
C ARG A 146 -9.27 -15.51 7.50
N PHE A 147 -9.38 -16.18 6.36
CA PHE A 147 -9.41 -15.55 5.04
C PHE A 147 -10.85 -15.47 4.53
N GLN A 148 -11.23 -14.30 4.04
CA GLN A 148 -12.49 -14.06 3.35
C GLN A 148 -12.19 -13.53 1.95
N PHE A 149 -12.56 -14.29 0.92
CA PHE A 149 -12.43 -13.83 -0.46
C PHE A 149 -13.70 -13.12 -0.88
N ASP A 150 -13.54 -11.99 -1.58
CA ASP A 150 -14.66 -11.35 -2.25
C ASP A 150 -14.89 -12.03 -3.60
N ALA A 151 -15.88 -12.92 -3.63
CA ALA A 151 -16.29 -13.67 -4.81
C ALA A 151 -17.61 -13.14 -5.39
N SER A 152 -17.94 -11.87 -5.13
CA SER A 152 -19.18 -11.24 -5.60
C SER A 152 -19.29 -11.23 -7.13
N ASP A 153 -18.15 -11.17 -7.81
CA ASP A 153 -18.05 -11.16 -9.28
C ASP A 153 -17.77 -12.53 -9.89
N VAL A 154 -17.69 -13.60 -9.07
CA VAL A 154 -17.48 -14.97 -9.57
C VAL A 154 -18.83 -15.59 -9.93
N PRO A 155 -19.07 -15.98 -11.21
CA PRO A 155 -20.30 -16.63 -11.62
C PRO A 155 -20.54 -17.88 -10.77
N ALA A 156 -21.72 -18.02 -10.20
CA ALA A 156 -22.09 -19.24 -9.47
C ALA A 156 -22.09 -20.42 -10.45
N ASP A 157 -21.35 -21.48 -10.13
CA ASP A 157 -21.36 -22.72 -10.91
C ASP A 157 -22.78 -23.24 -11.08
N LYS A 158 -23.08 -23.62 -12.32
CA LYS A 158 -24.38 -24.08 -12.81
C LYS A 158 -24.71 -25.45 -12.22
N GLU A 159 -25.69 -25.52 -11.32
CA GLU A 159 -26.48 -26.74 -11.15
C GLU A 159 -27.59 -26.76 -12.23
N GLU A 160 -27.55 -27.79 -13.09
CA GLU A 160 -28.61 -28.12 -14.05
C GLU A 160 -29.94 -28.41 -13.32
N VAL A 161 -30.96 -27.57 -13.49
CA VAL A 161 -32.39 -28.01 -13.41
C VAL A 161 -33.25 -27.17 -14.37
N GLU A 162 -34.13 -27.88 -15.08
CA GLU A 162 -34.98 -27.46 -16.20
C GLU A 162 -35.95 -26.28 -15.95
N GLU A 163 -36.20 -25.57 -17.06
CA GLU A 163 -37.18 -24.51 -17.33
C GLU A 163 -38.65 -24.85 -16.95
N PRO A 164 -39.52 -23.84 -16.70
CA PRO A 164 -40.18 -23.16 -17.83
C PRO A 164 -40.49 -21.65 -17.69
N LYS A 165 -40.19 -20.94 -18.79
CA LYS A 165 -40.93 -19.86 -19.49
C LYS A 165 -41.69 -18.78 -18.71
N GLU A 166 -41.22 -17.53 -18.86
CA GLU A 166 -42.02 -16.38 -19.39
C GLU A 166 -41.09 -15.42 -20.18
N ASP A 167 -41.44 -15.13 -21.44
CA ASP A 167 -40.85 -14.11 -22.35
C ASP A 167 -41.37 -12.67 -22.01
N PRO A 168 -40.88 -11.59 -22.64
CA PRO A 168 -39.51 -11.07 -22.67
C PRO A 168 -39.52 -9.55 -22.33
N LYS A 169 -38.38 -8.96 -21.95
CA LYS A 169 -38.15 -7.53 -22.24
C LYS A 169 -36.67 -7.16 -22.29
N GLU A 170 -36.27 -6.93 -23.54
CA GLU A 170 -35.20 -6.06 -24.02
C GLU A 170 -33.76 -6.48 -23.68
N GLU A 171 -33.27 -7.41 -24.49
CA GLU A 171 -31.89 -7.39 -24.99
C GLU A 171 -31.60 -6.01 -25.61
N VAL A 172 -30.59 -5.32 -25.08
CA VAL A 172 -29.76 -4.45 -25.91
C VAL A 172 -28.59 -5.32 -26.35
N THR A 173 -28.73 -5.87 -27.55
CA THR A 173 -27.61 -6.40 -28.32
C THR A 173 -26.79 -5.23 -28.83
N GLU A 174 -25.52 -5.10 -28.43
CA GLU A 174 -24.57 -4.33 -29.24
C GLU A 174 -23.37 -5.21 -29.60
N THR A 175 -23.34 -5.56 -30.89
CA THR A 175 -22.22 -6.16 -31.61
C THR A 175 -21.05 -5.16 -31.72
N PRO A 176 -19.81 -5.66 -31.91
CA PRO A 176 -18.59 -4.83 -31.93
C PRO A 176 -18.60 -3.82 -33.09
N GLY A 177 -18.42 -2.54 -32.77
CA GLY A 177 -18.26 -1.47 -33.76
C GLY A 177 -18.86 -0.10 -33.41
N GLU A 178 -19.53 0.06 -32.28
CA GLU A 178 -19.98 1.38 -31.84
C GLU A 178 -18.89 2.12 -31.07
N THR A 179 -18.66 3.38 -31.43
CA THR A 179 -17.81 4.32 -30.69
C THR A 179 -18.29 4.38 -29.24
N LEU A 180 -17.39 4.10 -28.29
CA LEU A 180 -17.65 4.25 -26.86
C LEU A 180 -18.26 5.62 -26.58
N LYS A 181 -19.27 5.66 -25.71
CA LYS A 181 -19.87 6.93 -25.25
C LYS A 181 -18.90 7.62 -24.31
N ASP A 182 -18.99 8.94 -24.22
CA ASP A 182 -18.22 9.70 -23.24
C ASP A 182 -18.46 9.14 -21.82
N GLY A 183 -17.38 8.93 -21.07
CA GLY A 183 -17.39 8.28 -19.76
C GLY A 183 -16.03 7.71 -19.37
N GLU A 184 -15.94 7.21 -18.14
CA GLU A 184 -14.75 6.54 -17.60
C GLU A 184 -14.91 5.02 -17.69
N TYR A 185 -13.84 4.36 -18.11
CA TYR A 185 -13.78 2.91 -18.32
C TYR A 185 -12.44 2.36 -17.83
N THR A 186 -12.35 1.05 -17.64
CA THR A 186 -11.07 0.34 -17.61
C THR A 186 -10.88 -0.38 -18.94
N ILE A 187 -9.63 -0.54 -19.38
CA ILE A 187 -9.28 -1.28 -20.59
C ILE A 187 -8.01 -2.10 -20.38
N GLY A 188 -8.09 -3.41 -20.62
CA GLY A 188 -6.93 -4.29 -20.68
C GLY A 188 -6.03 -3.97 -21.87
N TYR A 189 -4.73 -4.22 -21.74
CA TYR A 189 -3.79 -4.01 -22.84
C TYR A 189 -2.55 -4.89 -22.71
N LYS A 190 -1.79 -4.98 -23.80
CA LYS A 190 -0.49 -5.62 -23.86
C LYS A 190 0.53 -4.71 -24.53
N ALA A 191 1.77 -4.79 -24.10
CA ALA A 191 2.92 -4.26 -24.82
C ALA A 191 3.58 -5.39 -25.61
N LEU A 192 3.72 -5.22 -26.92
CA LEU A 192 4.36 -6.13 -27.86
C LEU A 192 5.71 -5.60 -28.29
N HIS A 193 6.56 -6.49 -28.79
CA HIS A 193 7.83 -6.15 -29.42
C HIS A 193 7.61 -5.33 -30.71
N GLU A 194 8.56 -4.46 -31.08
CA GLU A 194 8.48 -3.56 -32.25
C GLU A 194 8.14 -4.29 -33.56
N GLU A 195 8.85 -5.38 -33.86
CA GLU A 195 8.73 -6.09 -35.15
C GLU A 195 8.08 -7.48 -35.04
N GLU A 196 7.78 -7.95 -33.82
CA GLU A 196 7.32 -9.32 -33.57
C GLU A 196 6.01 -9.33 -32.77
N GLU A 197 5.08 -10.21 -33.13
CA GLU A 197 3.83 -10.48 -32.40
C GLU A 197 4.09 -11.33 -31.16
N LYS A 198 4.96 -10.82 -30.27
CA LYS A 198 5.29 -11.42 -28.97
C LYS A 198 5.24 -10.36 -27.89
N ASP A 199 4.94 -10.79 -26.68
CA ASP A 199 4.92 -9.91 -25.51
C ASP A 199 6.30 -9.25 -25.31
N SER A 200 6.27 -7.95 -25.08
CA SER A 200 7.44 -7.16 -24.73
C SER A 200 7.84 -7.47 -23.29
N SER A 201 9.15 -7.50 -23.04
CA SER A 201 9.66 -7.54 -21.66
C SER A 201 9.25 -6.32 -20.84
N MET A 202 8.80 -5.25 -21.50
CA MET A 202 8.29 -4.05 -20.85
C MET A 202 7.02 -4.31 -20.03
N MET A 203 6.24 -5.37 -20.33
CA MET A 203 5.07 -5.73 -19.52
C MET A 203 5.38 -6.02 -18.05
N ARG A 204 6.65 -6.25 -17.69
CA ARG A 204 7.06 -6.42 -16.28
C ARG A 204 6.98 -5.13 -15.46
N PHE A 205 6.89 -3.99 -16.14
CA PHE A 205 6.90 -2.65 -15.56
C PHE A 205 5.58 -1.90 -15.82
N MET A 206 4.54 -2.61 -16.25
CA MET A 206 3.28 -2.03 -16.71
C MET A 206 2.11 -2.82 -16.13
N ASP A 207 1.27 -2.17 -15.34
CA ASP A 207 0.09 -2.83 -14.76
C ASP A 207 -1.10 -2.78 -15.73
N THR A 208 -1.99 -3.77 -15.64
CA THR A 208 -3.23 -3.89 -16.42
C THR A 208 -4.39 -4.25 -15.47
N PRO A 209 -5.62 -3.74 -15.67
CA PRO A 209 -6.05 -2.85 -16.76
C PRO A 209 -5.57 -1.41 -16.63
N ALA A 210 -5.58 -0.69 -17.74
CA ALA A 210 -5.41 0.76 -17.80
C ALA A 210 -6.73 1.48 -17.49
N SER A 211 -6.65 2.75 -17.10
CA SER A 211 -7.82 3.64 -17.12
C SER A 211 -8.03 4.19 -18.52
N LEU A 212 -9.28 4.31 -18.95
CA LEU A 212 -9.71 4.84 -20.24
C LEU A 212 -10.81 5.88 -20.03
N THR A 213 -10.49 7.13 -20.30
CA THR A 213 -11.48 8.22 -20.38
C THR A 213 -11.87 8.45 -21.84
N VAL A 214 -13.16 8.40 -22.13
CA VAL A 214 -13.71 8.79 -23.44
C VAL A 214 -14.39 10.14 -23.26
N LYS A 215 -13.96 11.15 -24.02
CA LYS A 215 -14.55 12.50 -23.95
C LYS A 215 -14.46 13.22 -25.29
N ASP A 216 -15.58 13.77 -25.77
CA ASP A 216 -15.68 14.45 -27.05
C ASP A 216 -15.13 13.59 -28.23
N GLY A 217 -15.30 12.27 -28.15
CA GLY A 217 -14.80 11.31 -29.14
C GLY A 217 -13.28 11.07 -29.11
N LYS A 218 -12.57 11.55 -28.10
CA LYS A 218 -11.16 11.25 -27.83
C LYS A 218 -11.04 10.16 -26.77
N ASN A 219 -10.09 9.24 -26.96
CA ASN A 219 -9.75 8.23 -25.97
C ASN A 219 -8.47 8.66 -25.26
N ILE A 220 -8.52 8.88 -23.96
CA ILE A 220 -7.35 9.17 -23.13
C ILE A 220 -7.09 7.94 -22.27
N VAL A 221 -5.90 7.37 -22.39
CA VAL A 221 -5.50 6.19 -21.64
C VAL A 221 -4.49 6.58 -20.58
N ALA A 222 -4.66 6.10 -19.36
CA ALA A 222 -3.69 6.23 -18.27
C ALA A 222 -3.14 4.87 -17.83
N LEU A 223 -1.82 4.73 -17.84
CA LEU A 223 -1.08 3.51 -17.52
C LEU A 223 -0.26 3.71 -16.24
N ASN A 224 -0.26 2.72 -15.34
CA ASN A 224 0.72 2.68 -14.26
C ASN A 224 2.03 2.05 -14.74
N LEU A 225 3.12 2.80 -14.62
CA LEU A 225 4.49 2.34 -14.87
C LEU A 225 5.19 2.13 -13.54
N THR A 226 5.74 0.94 -13.32
CA THR A 226 6.54 0.62 -12.14
C THR A 226 8.03 0.74 -12.44
N ASN A 227 8.82 0.92 -11.39
CA ASN A 227 10.26 1.13 -11.42
C ASN A 227 10.69 2.45 -12.10
N ASN A 228 10.30 3.58 -11.53
CA ASN A 228 10.66 4.93 -12.01
C ASN A 228 12.16 5.14 -12.19
N GLU A 229 12.98 4.55 -11.32
CA GLU A 229 14.43 4.63 -11.42
C GLU A 229 14.99 3.98 -12.70
N GLN A 230 14.35 2.91 -13.17
CA GLN A 230 14.75 2.22 -14.41
C GLN A 230 14.06 2.80 -15.63
N ILE A 231 12.77 3.12 -15.55
CA ILE A 231 11.99 3.61 -16.69
C ILE A 231 12.03 5.13 -16.70
N THR A 232 13.09 5.68 -17.28
CA THR A 232 13.40 7.12 -17.17
C THR A 232 12.67 7.99 -18.19
N GLU A 233 12.12 7.40 -19.26
CA GLU A 233 11.33 8.13 -20.27
C GLU A 233 10.28 7.20 -20.90
N PHE A 234 9.08 7.73 -21.15
CA PHE A 234 8.01 7.02 -21.86
C PHE A 234 7.31 7.98 -22.83
N LYS A 235 7.45 7.70 -24.13
CA LYS A 235 6.91 8.51 -25.23
C LYS A 235 5.95 7.69 -26.06
N VAL A 236 4.86 8.27 -26.53
CA VAL A 236 3.94 7.63 -27.46
C VAL A 236 4.01 8.30 -28.83
N GLU A 237 3.71 7.55 -29.88
CA GLU A 237 3.63 8.10 -31.24
C GLU A 237 2.28 8.81 -31.46
N GLN A 238 2.34 10.11 -31.74
CA GLN A 238 1.20 10.94 -32.10
C GLN A 238 1.52 11.70 -33.40
N ASP A 239 0.64 11.59 -34.39
CA ASP A 239 0.79 12.22 -35.70
C ASP A 239 2.14 11.95 -36.42
N GLY A 240 2.76 10.80 -36.12
CA GLY A 240 4.05 10.38 -36.69
C GLY A 240 5.29 10.92 -35.96
N GLU A 241 5.11 11.60 -34.82
CA GLU A 241 6.19 12.05 -33.93
C GLU A 241 6.06 11.38 -32.55
N TYR A 242 7.17 11.23 -31.83
CA TYR A 242 7.18 10.69 -30.47
C TYR A 242 7.11 11.82 -29.45
N VAL A 243 6.02 11.86 -28.70
CA VAL A 243 5.72 12.87 -27.67
C VAL A 243 5.79 12.23 -26.29
N ASP A 244 6.32 12.95 -25.30
CA ASP A 244 6.31 12.49 -23.90
C ASP A 244 4.89 12.27 -23.41
N ALA A 245 4.63 11.14 -22.75
CA ALA A 245 3.38 10.94 -22.05
C ALA A 245 3.29 11.89 -20.85
N ASP A 246 2.12 12.45 -20.61
CA ASP A 246 1.89 13.32 -19.46
C ASP A 246 1.95 12.50 -18.18
N VAL A 247 2.68 12.97 -17.17
CA VAL A 247 2.73 12.32 -15.86
C VAL A 247 1.57 12.83 -15.03
N VAL A 248 0.65 11.94 -14.66
CA VAL A 248 -0.55 12.25 -13.88
C VAL A 248 -0.24 12.25 -12.39
N SER A 249 0.49 11.24 -11.91
CA SER A 249 0.90 11.10 -10.51
C SER A 249 2.19 10.29 -10.37
N VAL A 250 2.90 10.46 -9.26
CA VAL A 250 4.13 9.73 -8.92
C VAL A 250 4.02 9.21 -7.49
N ASP A 251 4.32 7.94 -7.31
CA ASP A 251 4.46 7.29 -6.01
C ASP A 251 5.93 6.91 -5.82
N GLU A 252 6.64 7.69 -4.99
CA GLU A 252 8.05 7.45 -4.69
C GLU A 252 8.27 6.22 -3.81
N GLU A 253 7.30 5.87 -2.95
CA GLU A 253 7.37 4.72 -2.05
C GLU A 253 7.17 3.41 -2.81
N ALA A 254 6.17 3.37 -3.70
CA ALA A 254 5.94 2.24 -4.60
C ALA A 254 6.89 2.23 -5.82
N ASN A 255 7.74 3.25 -5.97
CA ASN A 255 8.62 3.46 -7.12
C ASN A 255 7.85 3.34 -8.45
N SER A 256 6.70 4.00 -8.56
CA SER A 256 5.80 3.92 -9.72
C SER A 256 5.23 5.29 -10.11
N ARG A 257 4.64 5.40 -11.29
CA ARG A 257 3.97 6.61 -11.76
C ARG A 257 2.85 6.29 -12.72
N ILE A 258 1.81 7.11 -12.73
CA ILE A 258 0.75 7.04 -13.73
C ILE A 258 1.09 8.01 -14.86
N VAL A 259 1.08 7.52 -16.10
CA VAL A 259 1.25 8.34 -17.31
C VAL A 259 0.01 8.27 -18.18
N SER A 260 -0.37 9.40 -18.79
CA SER A 260 -1.53 9.52 -19.66
C SER A 260 -1.19 10.00 -21.06
N PHE A 261 -1.95 9.55 -22.05
CA PHE A 261 -1.82 9.98 -23.43
C PHE A 261 -3.10 9.72 -24.25
N GLU A 262 -3.29 10.46 -25.33
CA GLU A 262 -4.42 10.26 -26.26
C GLU A 262 -4.14 9.09 -27.23
N VAL A 263 -5.14 8.22 -27.42
CA VAL A 263 -5.14 7.12 -28.37
C VAL A 263 -6.20 7.37 -29.45
N ALA A 264 -5.75 7.71 -30.65
CA ALA A 264 -6.66 8.06 -31.76
C ALA A 264 -7.58 6.91 -32.19
N ASP A 265 -7.13 5.66 -32.06
CA ASP A 265 -7.87 4.47 -32.47
C ASP A 265 -7.47 3.26 -31.61
N LEU A 266 -8.32 2.90 -30.64
CA LEU A 266 -8.10 1.76 -29.74
C LEU A 266 -8.07 0.40 -30.47
N THR A 267 -8.46 0.32 -31.76
CA THR A 267 -8.38 -0.92 -32.54
C THR A 267 -6.99 -1.15 -33.13
N LYS A 268 -6.14 -0.11 -33.13
CA LYS A 268 -4.82 -0.14 -33.78
C LYS A 268 -3.72 -0.25 -32.74
N LEU A 269 -2.63 -0.88 -33.19
CA LEU A 269 -1.38 -0.85 -32.43
C LEU A 269 -0.84 0.58 -32.38
N MET A 270 -0.47 1.02 -31.18
CA MET A 270 0.18 2.32 -30.98
C MET A 270 1.64 2.11 -30.62
N ASN A 271 2.54 2.78 -31.33
CA ASN A 271 3.96 2.69 -31.01
C ASN A 271 4.28 3.58 -29.80
N ALA A 272 5.19 3.10 -28.95
CA ALA A 272 5.75 3.87 -27.86
C ALA A 272 7.26 3.65 -27.77
N LYS A 273 7.99 4.66 -27.33
CA LYS A 273 9.43 4.60 -27.03
C LYS A 273 9.64 4.67 -25.54
N VAL A 274 10.42 3.72 -25.03
CA VAL A 274 10.77 3.63 -23.63
C VAL A 274 12.28 3.73 -23.49
N THR A 275 12.73 4.61 -22.61
CA THR A 275 14.12 4.70 -22.21
C THR A 275 14.29 3.98 -20.88
N VAL A 276 15.18 2.98 -20.87
CA VAL A 276 15.47 2.17 -19.68
C VAL A 276 16.91 2.39 -19.26
N PHE A 277 17.10 2.86 -18.03
CA PHE A 277 18.41 2.98 -17.40
C PHE A 277 18.66 1.79 -16.46
N VAL A 278 19.75 1.06 -16.72
CA VAL A 278 20.19 -0.05 -15.87
C VAL A 278 21.42 0.42 -15.10
N ALA A 279 21.19 0.87 -13.86
CA ALA A 279 22.23 1.43 -12.99
C ALA A 279 23.42 0.48 -12.80
N ALA A 280 23.16 -0.81 -12.59
CA ALA A 280 24.20 -1.82 -12.39
C ALA A 280 25.16 -2.00 -13.59
N ALA A 281 24.67 -1.74 -14.79
CA ALA A 281 25.46 -1.79 -16.03
C ALA A 281 25.90 -0.39 -16.50
N ASN A 282 25.45 0.67 -15.81
CA ASN A 282 25.53 2.07 -16.23
C ASN A 282 25.17 2.25 -17.73
N HIS A 283 24.09 1.59 -18.15
CA HIS A 283 23.68 1.51 -19.54
C HIS A 283 22.28 2.07 -19.71
N THR A 284 22.07 2.86 -20.76
CA THR A 284 20.75 3.35 -21.16
C THR A 284 20.37 2.69 -22.48
N GLY A 285 19.29 1.92 -22.47
CA GLY A 285 18.65 1.35 -23.66
C GLY A 285 17.45 2.18 -24.08
N ASN A 286 17.23 2.31 -25.39
CA ASN A 286 16.02 2.91 -25.95
C ASN A 286 15.31 1.83 -26.76
N TYR A 287 14.03 1.60 -26.46
CA TYR A 287 13.27 0.50 -27.04
C TYR A 287 11.96 1.04 -27.61
N THR A 288 11.59 0.58 -28.80
CA THR A 288 10.23 0.76 -29.31
C THR A 288 9.38 -0.44 -28.89
N ILE A 289 8.18 -0.18 -28.39
CA ILE A 289 7.15 -1.18 -28.10
C ILE A 289 5.87 -0.83 -28.86
N ARG A 290 4.97 -1.79 -28.99
CA ARG A 290 3.64 -1.59 -29.60
C ARG A 290 2.57 -1.91 -28.57
N LEU A 291 1.75 -0.94 -28.20
CA LEU A 291 0.63 -1.12 -27.29
C LEU A 291 -0.59 -1.64 -28.07
N ALA A 292 -1.18 -2.72 -27.59
CA ALA A 292 -2.37 -3.36 -28.11
C ALA A 292 -3.46 -3.32 -27.03
N PHE A 293 -4.54 -2.57 -27.27
CA PHE A 293 -5.66 -2.45 -26.34
C PHE A 293 -6.72 -3.51 -26.65
N ASP A 294 -7.27 -4.12 -25.60
CA ASP A 294 -8.29 -5.16 -25.69
C ASP A 294 -9.68 -4.54 -25.53
N GLN A 295 -10.38 -4.33 -26.65
CA GLN A 295 -11.70 -3.68 -26.65
C GLN A 295 -12.78 -4.52 -25.98
N ASP A 296 -12.63 -5.84 -25.99
CA ASP A 296 -13.61 -6.74 -25.36
C ASP A 296 -13.49 -6.68 -23.83
N SER A 297 -12.37 -6.15 -23.31
CA SER A 297 -12.13 -5.93 -21.88
C SER A 297 -12.62 -4.58 -21.36
N VAL A 298 -13.20 -3.73 -22.23
CA VAL A 298 -13.66 -2.40 -21.81
C VAL A 298 -14.83 -2.54 -20.85
N ALA A 299 -14.65 -2.08 -19.62
CA ALA A 299 -15.67 -2.09 -18.59
C ALA A 299 -15.93 -0.66 -18.07
N PRO A 300 -17.19 -0.18 -18.03
CA PRO A 300 -17.50 1.14 -17.48
C PRO A 300 -17.13 1.17 -16.00
N VAL A 301 -16.48 2.25 -15.57
CA VAL A 301 -16.34 2.55 -14.14
C VAL A 301 -17.74 2.94 -13.65
N ALA A 302 -18.29 2.21 -12.67
CA ALA A 302 -19.66 2.41 -12.23
C ALA A 302 -19.87 3.86 -11.73
N THR A 303 -20.65 4.63 -12.49
CA THR A 303 -21.16 5.95 -12.07
C THR A 303 -22.12 5.79 -10.89
N GLU A 304 -21.67 6.06 -9.67
CA GLU A 304 -22.57 6.63 -8.67
C GLU A 304 -22.84 8.09 -9.04
N GLU A 305 -24.10 8.53 -8.94
CA GLU A 305 -24.55 9.86 -9.35
C GLU A 305 -23.80 10.96 -8.58
N GLU A 306 -22.89 11.66 -9.26
CA GLU A 306 -22.31 12.92 -8.80
C GLU A 306 -23.37 14.03 -8.67
N PRO A 307 -23.09 15.05 -7.83
CA PRO A 307 -22.98 16.35 -8.48
C PRO A 307 -21.69 17.10 -8.12
N THR A 308 -20.85 17.22 -9.14
CA THR A 308 -20.22 18.44 -9.68
C THR A 308 -18.90 18.95 -9.06
N GLU A 309 -17.88 18.86 -9.94
CA GLU A 309 -16.62 19.61 -10.09
C GLU A 309 -15.53 19.37 -9.04
N GLU A 310 -14.65 18.39 -9.32
CA GLU A 310 -13.30 18.28 -8.75
C GLU A 310 -12.32 19.28 -9.41
N PRO A 311 -11.68 20.15 -8.61
CA PRO A 311 -10.32 20.59 -8.81
C PRO A 311 -9.38 19.71 -7.95
N GLU A 312 -8.55 18.88 -8.59
CA GLU A 312 -7.40 18.12 -8.01
C GLU A 312 -7.73 17.22 -6.80
N GLU A 313 -7.64 15.89 -6.97
CA GLU A 313 -7.95 14.86 -5.95
C GLU A 313 -7.44 15.24 -4.55
N GLN A 314 -8.39 15.58 -3.66
CA GLN A 314 -8.18 15.64 -2.22
C GLN A 314 -8.49 14.26 -1.61
N PRO A 315 -7.75 13.84 -0.57
CA PRO A 315 -7.88 12.52 0.03
C PRO A 315 -9.28 12.30 0.61
N GLU A 316 -9.83 11.09 0.45
CA GLU A 316 -11.11 10.68 1.04
C GLU A 316 -11.20 11.13 2.52
N GLU A 317 -12.16 11.99 2.82
CA GLU A 317 -12.42 12.52 4.16
C GLU A 317 -12.99 11.38 5.00
N VAL A 318 -12.15 10.71 5.78
CA VAL A 318 -12.62 9.75 6.80
C VAL A 318 -13.54 10.51 7.76
N GLU A 319 -14.85 10.32 7.62
CA GLU A 319 -15.82 11.00 8.48
C GLU A 319 -15.66 10.53 9.92
N VAL A 320 -15.07 11.38 10.75
CA VAL A 320 -15.00 11.19 12.19
C VAL A 320 -16.31 11.63 12.84
N PRO A 321 -16.80 10.95 13.88
CA PRO A 321 -18.14 11.19 14.42
C PRO A 321 -18.31 12.53 15.18
N PHE A 322 -17.30 13.40 15.20
CA PHE A 322 -17.24 14.56 16.08
C PHE A 322 -18.02 15.75 15.49
N LYS A 323 -19.08 16.20 16.17
CA LYS A 323 -19.93 17.32 15.70
C LYS A 323 -19.41 18.70 16.09
N ASP A 324 -18.43 18.76 16.99
CA ASP A 324 -17.91 20.02 17.53
C ASP A 324 -16.62 20.50 16.83
N ILE A 325 -16.30 19.90 15.68
CA ILE A 325 -15.11 20.26 14.88
C ILE A 325 -15.44 21.04 13.59
N ASP A 326 -16.71 21.10 13.15
CA ASP A 326 -17.10 21.76 11.89
C ASP A 326 -16.60 23.21 11.77
N ASN A 327 -16.51 23.92 12.90
CA ASN A 327 -16.11 25.32 12.96
C ASN A 327 -14.71 25.53 13.56
N THR A 328 -13.84 24.51 13.54
CA THR A 328 -12.47 24.61 14.06
C THR A 328 -11.42 24.53 12.96
N TRP A 329 -10.41 25.38 13.04
CA TRP A 329 -9.24 25.33 12.14
C TRP A 329 -8.48 24.00 12.23
N ALA A 330 -8.71 23.23 13.29
CA ALA A 330 -8.05 21.95 13.50
C ALA A 330 -8.76 20.75 12.88
N LYS A 331 -9.95 20.95 12.27
CA LYS A 331 -10.77 19.88 11.66
C LYS A 331 -9.93 18.87 10.83
N PRO A 332 -9.17 19.28 9.80
CA PRO A 332 -8.44 18.33 8.96
C PRO A 332 -7.38 17.52 9.71
N TYR A 333 -6.71 18.12 10.70
CA TYR A 333 -5.72 17.41 11.53
C TYR A 333 -6.39 16.45 12.52
N ILE A 334 -7.60 16.79 12.99
CA ILE A 334 -8.38 15.91 13.87
C ILE A 334 -8.84 14.68 13.09
N GLU A 335 -9.37 14.88 11.89
CA GLU A 335 -9.82 13.81 10.98
C GLU A 335 -8.70 12.87 10.63
N ALA A 336 -7.59 13.39 10.10
CA ALA A 336 -6.45 12.58 9.69
C ALA A 336 -5.90 11.71 10.84
N LEU A 337 -5.73 12.28 12.04
CA LEU A 337 -5.20 11.52 13.18
C LEU A 337 -6.24 10.59 13.82
N ALA A 338 -7.53 10.88 13.72
CA ALA A 338 -8.58 10.01 14.25
C ALA A 338 -8.86 8.83 13.32
N ALA A 339 -8.77 9.03 12.01
CA ALA A 339 -8.81 7.98 10.99
C ALA A 339 -7.74 6.89 11.25
N GLN A 340 -6.55 7.33 11.64
CA GLN A 340 -5.44 6.45 12.01
C GLN A 340 -5.54 5.88 13.45
N GLY A 341 -6.62 6.20 14.19
CA GLY A 341 -6.80 5.76 15.57
C GLY A 341 -5.87 6.42 16.60
N ILE A 342 -5.04 7.38 16.17
CA ILE A 342 -4.05 8.07 17.02
C ILE A 342 -4.76 8.93 18.06
N VAL A 343 -5.80 9.68 17.66
CA VAL A 343 -6.60 10.51 18.58
C VAL A 343 -8.03 10.02 18.69
N LYS A 344 -8.62 10.24 19.88
CA LYS A 344 -10.01 9.88 20.18
C LYS A 344 -10.75 11.08 20.77
N GLY A 345 -12.07 11.10 20.58
CA GLY A 345 -12.95 12.09 21.19
C GLY A 345 -13.04 11.94 22.72
N LYS A 346 -13.55 12.98 23.39
CA LYS A 346 -13.91 12.92 24.82
C LYS A 346 -15.24 12.21 25.04
N ALA A 347 -16.10 12.20 24.01
CA ALA A 347 -17.32 11.42 23.93
C ALA A 347 -17.48 10.90 22.49
N ALA A 348 -18.52 10.09 22.24
CA ALA A 348 -18.77 9.48 20.94
C ALA A 348 -18.81 10.50 19.80
N ASP A 349 -19.40 11.68 20.02
CA ASP A 349 -19.59 12.73 19.01
C ASP A 349 -18.92 14.06 19.37
N THR A 350 -17.99 14.06 20.33
CA THR A 350 -17.36 15.30 20.83
C THR A 350 -15.85 15.14 20.96
N PHE A 351 -15.09 15.95 20.22
CA PHE A 351 -13.64 16.03 20.30
C PHE A 351 -13.13 17.02 21.35
N ALA A 352 -13.83 18.14 21.55
CA ALA A 352 -13.47 19.29 22.39
C ALA A 352 -12.13 19.96 21.99
N PRO A 353 -12.02 20.58 20.80
CA PRO A 353 -10.76 21.13 20.27
C PRO A 353 -10.13 22.23 21.13
N ASN A 354 -10.95 23.00 21.86
CA ASN A 354 -10.52 24.13 22.69
C ASN A 354 -10.15 23.74 24.13
N ASP A 355 -10.40 22.49 24.53
CA ASP A 355 -10.02 22.05 25.86
C ASP A 355 -8.51 21.99 26.02
N LYS A 356 -8.04 22.36 27.22
CA LYS A 356 -6.63 22.20 27.58
C LYS A 356 -6.28 20.72 27.60
N MET A 357 -5.12 20.40 27.07
CA MET A 357 -4.62 19.04 27.03
C MET A 357 -3.66 18.78 28.18
N THR A 358 -3.76 17.63 28.84
CA THR A 358 -2.83 17.25 29.91
C THR A 358 -1.53 16.69 29.33
N ARG A 359 -0.47 16.70 30.15
CA ARG A 359 0.82 16.09 29.81
C ARG A 359 0.70 14.61 29.48
N ALA A 360 -0.09 13.85 30.24
CA ALA A 360 -0.34 12.43 29.98
C ALA A 360 -1.15 12.18 28.71
N GLN A 361 -2.14 13.02 28.41
CA GLN A 361 -2.88 12.91 27.15
C GLN A 361 -1.96 13.14 25.95
N PHE A 362 -1.03 14.10 26.05
CA PHE A 362 -0.09 14.35 24.95
C PHE A 362 0.95 13.23 24.78
N ALA A 363 1.46 12.70 25.89
CA ALA A 363 2.30 11.51 25.89
C ALA A 363 1.64 10.33 25.17
N LEU A 364 0.37 10.07 25.49
CA LEU A 364 -0.43 9.02 24.87
C LEU A 364 -0.57 9.22 23.36
N VAL A 365 -0.85 10.44 22.92
CA VAL A 365 -0.99 10.74 21.48
C VAL A 365 0.32 10.49 20.74
N ILE A 366 1.47 10.92 21.29
CA ILE A 366 2.77 10.63 20.68
C ILE A 366 3.06 9.13 20.68
N ALA A 367 2.78 8.43 21.78
CA ALA A 367 3.03 7.00 21.85
C ALA A 367 2.25 6.21 20.80
N ARG A 368 1.00 6.61 20.52
CA ARG A 368 0.20 6.02 19.45
C ARG A 368 0.70 6.41 18.07
N ALA A 369 1.00 7.69 17.86
CA ALA A 369 1.50 8.19 16.58
C ALA A 369 2.80 7.50 16.14
N LEU A 370 3.64 7.09 17.10
CA LEU A 370 4.88 6.37 16.83
C LEU A 370 4.76 4.84 17.01
N GLU A 371 3.56 4.34 17.30
CA GLU A 371 3.29 2.92 17.59
C GLU A 371 4.26 2.33 18.63
N LEU A 372 4.55 3.08 19.70
CA LEU A 372 5.53 2.68 20.69
C LEU A 372 5.10 1.40 21.42
N PRO A 373 6.02 0.45 21.66
CA PRO A 373 5.70 -0.79 22.35
C PRO A 373 5.28 -0.51 23.81
N THR A 374 4.03 -0.82 24.11
CA THR A 374 3.46 -0.73 25.45
C THR A 374 3.72 -1.99 26.24
N GLN A 375 4.03 -1.84 27.53
CA GLN A 375 4.23 -2.94 28.47
C GLN A 375 3.71 -2.54 29.85
N ASP A 376 3.66 -3.49 30.78
CA ASP A 376 3.29 -3.21 32.16
C ASP A 376 4.15 -2.13 32.79
N ALA A 377 3.51 -1.25 33.56
CA ALA A 377 4.17 -0.10 34.14
C ALA A 377 5.24 -0.51 35.16
N GLU A 378 6.44 0.05 35.02
CA GLU A 378 7.57 -0.19 35.93
C GLU A 378 7.58 0.83 37.09
N GLY A 379 6.81 1.91 36.98
CA GLY A 379 6.76 2.96 37.99
C GLY A 379 7.90 3.96 37.84
N THR A 380 8.22 4.36 36.60
CA THR A 380 9.31 5.30 36.30
C THR A 380 9.09 6.66 36.97
N PHE A 381 7.82 7.07 37.10
CA PHE A 381 7.43 8.30 37.78
C PHE A 381 6.59 8.00 39.01
N SER A 382 6.95 8.61 40.13
CA SER A 382 6.27 8.40 41.42
C SER A 382 4.81 8.85 41.45
N ASP A 383 4.42 9.72 40.53
CA ASP A 383 3.06 10.28 40.39
C ASP A 383 2.28 9.70 39.19
N VAL A 384 2.80 8.65 38.56
CA VAL A 384 2.11 7.84 37.56
C VAL A 384 1.94 6.44 38.15
N THR A 385 0.80 6.18 38.76
CA THR A 385 0.57 4.94 39.51
C THR A 385 -0.18 3.92 38.64
N LYS A 386 -0.03 2.63 38.95
CA LYS A 386 -0.63 1.52 38.19
C LYS A 386 -2.16 1.52 38.22
N GLU A 387 -2.74 2.17 39.22
CA GLU A 387 -4.20 2.31 39.39
C GLU A 387 -4.79 3.38 38.45
N MET A 388 -3.96 4.26 37.88
CA MET A 388 -4.41 5.17 36.84
C MET A 388 -4.69 4.39 35.56
N THR A 389 -5.74 4.74 34.83
CA THR A 389 -6.16 4.00 33.63
C THR A 389 -6.07 4.87 32.38
N GLY A 390 -5.83 4.21 31.24
CA GLY A 390 -5.98 4.79 29.92
C GLY A 390 -4.79 5.59 29.37
N PHE A 391 -3.69 5.77 30.11
CA PHE A 391 -2.46 6.42 29.62
C PHE A 391 -1.15 5.91 30.24
N VAL A 392 -1.21 5.03 31.25
CA VAL A 392 -0.03 4.68 32.06
C VAL A 392 1.01 3.95 31.20
N GLN A 393 0.58 2.97 30.42
CA GLN A 393 1.47 2.18 29.57
C GLN A 393 2.10 3.05 28.48
N GLU A 394 1.35 3.99 27.90
CA GLU A 394 1.84 4.92 26.90
C GLU A 394 2.83 5.95 27.47
N VAL A 395 2.58 6.46 28.68
CA VAL A 395 3.52 7.35 29.38
C VAL A 395 4.84 6.62 29.68
N GLU A 396 4.76 5.37 30.13
CA GLU A 396 5.95 4.54 30.37
C GLU A 396 6.69 4.23 29.06
N ALA A 397 5.97 3.90 27.98
CA ALA A 397 6.57 3.67 26.66
C ALA A 397 7.29 4.91 26.12
N ALA A 398 6.64 6.08 26.17
CA ALA A 398 7.25 7.34 25.76
C ALA A 398 8.40 7.76 26.68
N SER A 399 8.42 7.35 27.94
CA SER A 399 9.57 7.52 28.83
C SER A 399 10.74 6.62 28.43
N ARG A 400 10.50 5.33 28.14
CA ARG A 400 11.53 4.39 27.65
C ARG A 400 12.13 4.85 26.32
N ALA A 401 11.31 5.40 25.44
CA ALA A 401 11.74 6.01 24.18
C ALA A 401 12.53 7.33 24.36
N GLY A 402 12.67 7.85 25.59
CA GLY A 402 13.41 9.09 25.87
C GLY A 402 12.66 10.38 25.50
N ILE A 403 11.42 10.25 25.02
CA ILE A 403 10.55 11.36 24.59
C ILE A 403 10.11 12.17 25.82
N ILE A 404 9.68 11.46 26.86
CA ILE A 404 9.29 12.05 28.13
C ILE A 404 10.48 12.04 29.07
N LYS A 405 10.73 13.20 29.66
CA LYS A 405 11.66 13.34 30.79
C LYS A 405 10.86 13.97 31.93
N GLY A 406 10.83 13.30 33.06
CA GLY A 406 10.25 13.85 34.29
C GLY A 406 11.14 14.91 34.90
N ASP A 407 10.67 15.49 36.00
CA ASP A 407 11.46 16.38 36.85
C ASP A 407 11.46 15.80 38.27
N ASN A 408 12.65 15.53 38.82
CA ASN A 408 12.84 14.94 40.15
C ASN A 408 11.99 13.67 40.39
N GLY A 409 11.91 12.78 39.39
CA GLY A 409 11.15 11.52 39.48
C GLY A 409 9.63 11.68 39.40
N LYS A 410 9.14 12.84 38.94
CA LYS A 410 7.71 13.12 38.69
C LYS A 410 7.46 13.50 37.24
N PHE A 411 6.30 13.12 36.72
CA PHE A 411 5.87 13.49 35.37
C PHE A 411 4.80 14.59 35.37
N ASN A 412 4.03 14.74 36.44
CA ASN A 412 2.85 15.60 36.58
C ASN A 412 1.80 15.32 35.49
N PRO A 413 1.23 14.09 35.42
CA PRO A 413 0.41 13.63 34.29
C PRO A 413 -0.85 14.46 34.04
N ASN A 414 -1.45 15.02 35.09
CA ASN A 414 -2.72 15.75 35.03
C ASN A 414 -2.55 17.27 34.82
N GLU A 415 -1.32 17.79 34.85
CA GLU A 415 -1.09 19.20 34.56
C GLU A 415 -1.33 19.49 33.07
N ALA A 416 -1.90 20.66 32.78
CA ALA A 416 -2.03 21.14 31.42
C ALA A 416 -0.63 21.36 30.82
N ILE A 417 -0.40 20.83 29.62
CA ILE A 417 0.90 20.94 28.97
C ILE A 417 1.09 22.34 28.37
N THR A 418 2.27 22.91 28.58
CA THR A 418 2.66 24.19 27.95
C THR A 418 3.17 23.96 26.53
N ARG A 419 3.07 24.99 25.68
CA ARG A 419 3.55 24.94 24.28
C ARG A 419 5.03 24.55 24.17
N GLN A 420 5.89 25.08 25.03
CA GLN A 420 7.32 24.72 25.03
C GLN A 420 7.57 23.24 25.42
N GLN A 421 6.76 22.68 26.33
CA GLN A 421 6.88 21.26 26.72
C GLN A 421 6.39 20.35 25.60
N MET A 422 5.27 20.71 24.95
CA MET A 422 4.72 19.99 23.80
C MET A 422 5.76 19.87 22.68
N VAL A 423 6.35 20.99 22.28
CA VAL A 423 7.39 21.02 21.23
C VAL A 423 8.64 20.23 21.63
N THR A 424 9.04 20.31 22.91
CA THR A 424 10.19 19.53 23.40
C THR A 424 9.96 18.02 23.28
N MET A 425 8.73 17.55 23.53
CA MET A 425 8.38 16.15 23.36
C MET A 425 8.34 15.77 21.87
N ILE A 426 7.83 16.63 20.99
CA ILE A 426 7.81 16.39 19.54
C ILE A 426 9.22 16.24 18.96
N ILE A 427 10.14 17.14 19.28
CA ILE A 427 11.50 17.03 18.73
C ILE A 427 12.20 15.77 19.20
N ARG A 428 11.96 15.33 20.45
CA ARG A 428 12.49 14.04 20.92
C ARG A 428 11.81 12.83 20.27
N ALA A 429 10.53 12.97 19.91
CA ALA A 429 9.80 11.94 19.16
C ALA A 429 10.37 11.78 17.74
N ILE A 430 10.70 12.90 17.07
CA ILE A 430 11.44 12.90 15.80
C ILE A 430 12.82 12.28 16.01
N GLU A 431 13.60 12.74 16.99
CA GLU A 431 14.94 12.21 17.29
C GLU A 431 14.93 10.70 17.55
N TYR A 432 13.87 10.18 18.20
CA TYR A 432 13.69 8.76 18.44
C TYR A 432 13.41 7.98 17.15
N LYS A 433 12.56 8.51 16.26
CA LYS A 433 12.15 7.84 15.02
C LYS A 433 13.22 7.92 13.94
N ASP A 434 13.73 9.13 13.70
CA ASP A 434 14.81 9.41 12.76
C ASP A 434 15.54 10.71 13.18
N ALA A 435 16.70 10.55 13.80
CA ALA A 435 17.53 11.68 14.21
C ALA A 435 18.11 12.48 13.04
N SER A 436 18.22 11.89 11.84
CA SER A 436 18.81 12.53 10.66
C SER A 436 17.96 13.71 10.17
N VAL A 437 16.65 13.66 10.40
CA VAL A 437 15.69 14.75 10.12
C VAL A 437 16.05 16.05 10.85
N LEU A 438 16.74 15.96 11.99
CA LEU A 438 17.15 17.13 12.79
C LEU A 438 18.49 17.72 12.32
N GLU A 439 19.19 17.06 11.40
CA GLU A 439 20.46 17.52 10.87
C GLU A 439 20.25 18.66 9.87
N ASN A 440 21.12 19.67 9.92
CA ASN A 440 21.15 20.80 8.97
C ASN A 440 19.85 21.61 8.85
N VAL A 441 18.91 21.45 9.80
CA VAL A 441 17.69 22.25 9.88
C VAL A 441 18.07 23.73 10.06
N LYS A 442 17.53 24.60 9.19
CA LYS A 442 17.69 26.04 9.30
C LYS A 442 16.90 26.55 10.50
N THR A 443 17.56 27.24 11.42
CA THR A 443 16.97 27.68 12.69
C THR A 443 16.79 29.19 12.79
N ASP A 444 16.64 29.84 11.64
CA ASP A 444 16.58 31.30 11.51
C ASP A 444 15.24 31.90 11.99
N ALA A 445 14.23 31.06 12.23
CA ALA A 445 12.92 31.49 12.69
C ALA A 445 13.00 32.13 14.08
N ALA A 446 12.70 33.43 14.12
CA ALA A 446 12.71 34.22 15.35
C ALA A 446 11.28 34.50 15.85
N PHE A 447 11.04 34.23 17.13
CA PHE A 447 9.83 34.66 17.84
C PHE A 447 10.15 35.87 18.72
N ALA A 448 9.26 36.87 18.74
CA ALA A 448 9.47 38.09 19.51
C ALA A 448 9.55 37.84 21.03
N ASP A 449 8.92 36.76 21.52
CA ASP A 449 8.98 36.30 22.90
C ASP A 449 9.97 35.15 23.15
N ALA A 450 10.96 34.97 22.27
CA ALA A 450 11.99 33.93 22.43
C ALA A 450 12.74 34.01 23.77
N SER A 451 12.84 35.20 24.37
CA SER A 451 13.43 35.41 25.70
C SER A 451 12.66 34.74 26.85
N GLN A 452 11.38 34.40 26.64
CA GLN A 452 10.54 33.70 27.63
C GLN A 452 10.67 32.16 27.54
N ILE A 453 11.33 31.64 26.50
CA ILE A 453 11.54 30.20 26.33
C ILE A 453 12.59 29.74 27.35
N ASN A 454 12.25 28.67 28.10
CA ASN A 454 13.21 28.09 29.03
C ASN A 454 14.39 27.47 28.27
N ASP A 455 15.59 27.50 28.85
CA ASP A 455 16.81 27.02 28.20
C ASP A 455 16.69 25.59 27.63
N TYR A 456 16.04 24.69 28.37
CA TYR A 456 15.83 23.31 27.92
C TYR A 456 15.02 23.18 26.62
N ALA A 457 14.18 24.17 26.30
CA ALA A 457 13.27 24.14 25.17
C ALA A 457 13.77 24.96 23.98
N LYS A 458 14.81 25.80 24.15
CA LYS A 458 15.27 26.71 23.09
C LYS A 458 15.63 25.98 21.80
N SER A 459 16.45 24.93 21.90
CA SER A 459 16.84 24.13 20.74
C SER A 459 15.63 23.47 20.07
N ALA A 460 14.74 22.87 20.86
CA ALA A 460 13.55 22.21 20.34
C ALA A 460 12.60 23.19 19.63
N VAL A 461 12.41 24.40 20.19
CA VAL A 461 11.59 25.44 19.56
C VAL A 461 12.21 25.92 18.25
N SER A 462 13.52 26.12 18.21
CA SER A 462 14.22 26.51 16.98
C SER A 462 14.13 25.43 15.89
N LEU A 463 14.35 24.16 16.24
CA LEU A 463 14.23 23.03 15.31
C LEU A 463 12.79 22.87 14.81
N ALA A 464 11.80 22.89 15.69
CA ALA A 464 10.40 22.75 15.30
C ALA A 464 9.91 23.91 14.44
N ALA A 465 10.47 25.11 14.62
CA ALA A 465 10.18 26.23 13.74
C ALA A 465 10.88 26.09 12.38
N GLY A 466 12.09 25.53 12.35
CA GLY A 466 12.82 25.24 11.10
C GLY A 466 12.24 24.10 10.27
N LEU A 467 11.51 23.18 10.92
CA LEU A 467 10.77 22.07 10.31
C LEU A 467 9.30 22.43 10.01
N ASP A 468 8.90 23.70 10.17
CA ASP A 468 7.52 24.17 9.97
C ASP A 468 6.44 23.44 10.81
N ILE A 469 6.85 22.73 11.87
CA ILE A 469 5.95 22.12 12.86
C ILE A 469 5.25 23.22 13.68
N ILE A 470 5.96 24.33 13.94
CA ILE A 470 5.40 25.49 14.63
C ILE A 470 5.61 26.79 13.86
N ASN A 471 4.57 27.61 13.84
CA ASN A 471 4.58 28.91 13.18
C ASN A 471 4.31 30.09 14.11
N GLY A 472 4.10 29.86 15.41
CA GLY A 472 3.68 30.93 16.32
C GLY A 472 2.34 31.58 15.91
N ASN A 473 2.00 32.67 16.58
CA ASN A 473 0.78 33.44 16.34
C ASN A 473 1.16 34.91 16.14
N ASP A 474 0.54 35.57 15.17
CA ASP A 474 0.66 37.02 15.04
C ASP A 474 -0.12 37.72 16.16
N VAL A 475 0.60 38.43 17.02
CA VAL A 475 0.03 39.24 18.08
C VAL A 475 0.50 40.68 17.87
N LYS A 476 -0.41 41.54 17.41
CA LYS A 476 -0.12 42.96 17.12
C LYS A 476 1.01 43.16 16.09
N GLY A 477 1.12 42.27 15.11
CA GLY A 477 2.13 42.35 14.04
C GLY A 477 3.49 41.75 14.41
N GLU A 478 3.60 41.11 15.58
CA GLU A 478 4.78 40.35 15.98
C GLU A 478 4.46 38.85 16.04
N LYS A 479 5.36 38.03 15.51
CA LYS A 479 5.26 36.56 15.56
C LYS A 479 5.65 36.06 16.95
N MET A 480 4.68 35.55 17.70
CA MET A 480 4.84 35.12 19.10
C MET A 480 4.69 33.60 19.23
N PHE A 481 5.59 32.95 19.97
CA PHE A 481 5.48 31.51 20.26
C PHE A 481 4.59 31.21 21.47
N GLN A 482 4.56 32.11 22.46
CA GLN A 482 3.82 32.01 23.72
C GLN A 482 4.21 30.77 24.55
N PRO A 483 5.49 30.60 24.93
CA PRO A 483 6.03 29.33 25.47
C PRO A 483 5.36 28.83 26.75
N LYS A 484 4.81 29.74 27.56
CA LYS A 484 4.16 29.41 28.85
C LYS A 484 2.66 29.17 28.74
N MET A 485 2.06 29.44 27.58
CA MET A 485 0.64 29.20 27.37
C MET A 485 0.39 27.70 27.33
N ASN A 486 -0.73 27.27 27.93
CA ASN A 486 -1.19 25.89 27.84
C ASN A 486 -1.73 25.61 26.44
N ALA A 487 -1.35 24.47 25.88
CA ALA A 487 -1.84 24.03 24.59
C ALA A 487 -3.23 23.37 24.71
N THR A 488 -4.04 23.57 23.68
CA THR A 488 -5.34 22.90 23.55
C THR A 488 -5.20 21.60 22.75
N ARG A 489 -6.25 20.79 22.73
CA ARG A 489 -6.32 19.58 21.90
C ARG A 489 -6.12 19.89 20.41
N ALA A 490 -6.70 20.97 19.90
CA ALA A 490 -6.48 21.46 18.54
C ALA A 490 -5.00 21.77 18.23
N HIS A 491 -4.29 22.40 19.17
CA HIS A 491 -2.86 22.65 18.99
C HIS A 491 -2.04 21.36 18.98
N ALA A 492 -2.38 20.41 19.85
CA ALA A 492 -1.67 19.14 19.94
C ALA A 492 -1.76 18.33 18.64
N VAL A 493 -2.97 18.18 18.09
CA VAL A 493 -3.19 17.38 16.87
C VAL A 493 -2.49 17.97 15.67
N LYS A 494 -2.53 19.30 15.48
CA LYS A 494 -1.79 19.94 14.40
C LYS A 494 -0.29 19.70 14.50
N MET A 495 0.29 19.85 15.70
CA MET A 495 1.73 19.66 15.84
C MET A 495 2.14 18.19 15.69
N VAL A 496 1.29 17.23 16.07
CA VAL A 496 1.53 15.80 15.86
C VAL A 496 1.38 15.42 14.40
N TYR A 497 0.38 15.96 13.69
CA TYR A 497 0.23 15.77 12.25
C TYR A 497 1.47 16.28 11.51
N ASN A 498 1.89 17.52 11.76
CA ASN A 498 3.10 18.07 11.15
C ASN A 498 4.37 17.29 11.53
N MET A 499 4.43 16.72 12.73
CA MET A 499 5.53 15.84 13.12
C MET A 499 5.57 14.60 12.23
N LEU A 500 4.43 13.95 12.00
CA LEU A 500 4.33 12.76 11.15
C LEU A 500 4.75 13.07 9.71
N GLU A 501 4.30 14.20 9.13
CA GLU A 501 4.71 14.63 7.79
C GLU A 501 6.23 14.78 7.61
N VAL A 502 6.93 15.09 8.70
CA VAL A 502 8.38 15.33 8.69
C VAL A 502 9.19 14.04 8.88
N ILE A 503 8.57 12.94 9.31
CA ILE A 503 9.24 11.64 9.57
C ILE A 503 8.75 10.52 8.65
N LYS A 504 8.05 10.86 7.56
CA LYS A 504 7.61 9.91 6.52
C LYS A 504 8.80 9.32 5.78
#